data_AF-A0A9D5RWA8-F1
#
_entry.id   AF-A0A9D5RWA8-F1
#
_cell.length_a   1.000
_cell.length_b   1.000
_cell.length_c   1.000
_cell.angle_alpha   90.00
_cell.angle_beta   90.00
_cell.angle_gamma   90.00
#
_symmetry.space_group_name_H-M   'P 1'
#
loop_
_entity.id
_entity.type
_entity.pdbx_description
1 polymer ?
#
loop_
_entity_poly.entity_id
_entity_poly.type
_entity_poly.pdbx_seq_one_letter_code
_entity_poly.pdbx_strand_id
1 'polypeptide(L)'
;MFKKAIKTDKAPAAVGPYSAGIKLGDFVYLSGQLPIDPVTNQIVEGGIKEQTHQVLRNTQAVLGAIGLETRHIVKATCYLKDMNDFAAFNEVYASYFEEPYPARVCIEVARLPKDALVEIESLVIDTLVYEQQMANSCGGCNGGCSDEGNCCEGCGE
;
A
#
# COMPACT_ATOMS: atom_id res chain seq x y z
N MET A 1 -8.70 -4.95 -22.23
CA MET A 1 -7.51 -5.52 -21.55
C MET A 1 -7.87 -5.72 -20.09
N PHE A 2 -7.64 -6.90 -19.51
CA PHE A 2 -8.00 -7.21 -18.12
C PHE A 2 -7.04 -6.61 -17.07
N LYS A 3 -5.85 -6.15 -17.49
CA LYS A 3 -4.88 -5.47 -16.62
C LYS A 3 -4.75 -4.00 -16.98
N LYS A 4 -4.65 -3.12 -15.98
CA LYS A 4 -4.50 -1.67 -16.13
C LYS A 4 -3.27 -1.18 -15.36
N ALA A 5 -2.39 -0.43 -16.03
CA ALA A 5 -1.27 0.23 -15.38
C ALA A 5 -1.75 1.40 -14.53
N ILE A 6 -1.22 1.51 -13.32
CA ILE A 6 -1.44 2.64 -12.42
C ILE A 6 -0.47 3.75 -12.84
N LYS A 7 -0.99 4.97 -12.98
CA LYS A 7 -0.22 6.16 -13.36
C LYS A 7 -0.49 7.26 -12.35
N THR A 8 0.57 7.93 -11.91
CA THR A 8 0.53 9.09 -11.03
C THR A 8 1.76 9.93 -11.28
N ASP A 9 1.63 11.24 -11.16
CA ASP A 9 2.72 12.23 -11.17
C ASP A 9 3.29 12.47 -9.77
N LYS A 10 2.63 11.96 -8.72
CA LYS A 10 3.03 12.09 -7.32
C LYS A 10 3.99 11.00 -6.83
N ALA A 11 4.39 10.09 -7.71
CA ALA A 11 5.38 9.06 -7.43
C ALA A 11 6.43 9.04 -8.55
N PRO A 12 7.64 8.50 -8.29
CA PRO A 12 8.69 8.41 -9.30
C PRO A 12 8.20 7.72 -10.56
N ALA A 13 8.48 8.33 -11.71
CA ALA A 13 8.15 7.75 -13.00
C ALA A 13 8.94 6.44 -13.21
N ALA A 14 8.30 5.46 -13.86
CA ALA A 14 9.01 4.25 -14.27
C ALA A 14 10.06 4.60 -15.35
N VAL A 15 11.33 4.34 -15.06
CA VAL A 15 12.47 4.66 -15.96
C VAL A 15 12.88 3.43 -16.81
N GLY A 16 12.11 2.34 -16.73
CA GLY A 16 12.39 1.08 -17.45
C GLY A 16 11.10 0.39 -17.92
N PRO A 17 11.21 -0.84 -18.47
CA PRO A 17 10.07 -1.58 -19.02
C PRO A 17 9.18 -2.22 -17.92
N TYR A 18 8.72 -1.42 -16.97
CA TYR A 18 7.84 -1.81 -15.88
C TYR A 18 6.78 -0.74 -15.60
N SER A 19 5.75 -1.09 -14.85
CA SER A 19 4.72 -0.14 -14.38
C SER A 19 4.88 0.09 -12.88
N ALA A 20 4.56 1.28 -12.38
CA ALA A 20 4.56 1.54 -10.92
C ALA A 20 3.65 0.56 -10.16
N GLY A 21 2.52 0.21 -10.78
CA GLY A 21 1.72 -0.95 -10.40
C GLY A 21 0.76 -1.37 -11.50
N ILE A 22 0.20 -2.57 -11.35
CA ILE A 22 -0.79 -3.15 -12.26
C ILE A 22 -2.00 -3.58 -11.44
N LYS A 23 -3.19 -3.11 -11.84
CA LYS A 23 -4.47 -3.62 -11.36
C LYS A 23 -4.99 -4.72 -12.29
N LEU A 24 -5.37 -5.85 -11.72
CA LEU A 24 -5.95 -7.02 -12.39
C LEU A 24 -7.16 -7.50 -11.57
N GLY A 25 -8.37 -7.09 -11.98
CA GLY A 25 -9.56 -7.26 -11.15
C GLY A 25 -9.37 -6.56 -9.81
N ASP A 26 -9.54 -7.30 -8.72
CA ASP A 26 -9.37 -6.79 -7.35
C ASP A 26 -7.90 -6.83 -6.90
N PHE A 27 -7.02 -7.57 -7.59
CA PHE A 27 -5.61 -7.62 -7.22
C PHE A 27 -4.85 -6.43 -7.79
N VAL A 28 -4.02 -5.83 -6.94
CA VAL A 28 -3.10 -4.77 -7.30
C VAL A 28 -1.67 -5.19 -6.95
N TYR A 29 -0.83 -5.26 -7.98
CA TYR A 29 0.59 -5.57 -7.85
C TYR A 29 1.37 -4.26 -7.94
N LEU A 30 2.02 -3.85 -6.85
CA LEU A 30 2.92 -2.70 -6.85
C LEU A 30 4.34 -3.18 -7.08
N SER A 31 5.03 -2.56 -8.04
CA SER A 31 6.47 -2.80 -8.23
C SER A 31 7.25 -2.32 -7.01
N GLY A 32 8.51 -2.74 -6.91
CA GLY A 32 9.43 -2.25 -5.89
C GLY A 32 9.49 -0.72 -5.87
N GLN A 33 9.13 -0.15 -4.72
CA GLN A 33 9.17 1.28 -4.47
C GLN A 33 10.53 1.64 -3.89
N LEU A 34 11.21 2.57 -4.56
CA LEU A 34 12.50 3.11 -4.15
C LEU A 34 12.32 4.45 -3.43
N PRO A 35 13.31 4.86 -2.61
CA PRO A 35 13.30 6.12 -1.85
C PRO A 35 13.65 7.31 -2.75
N ILE A 36 13.04 7.39 -3.93
CA ILE A 36 13.25 8.45 -4.90
C ILE A 36 12.26 9.58 -4.60
N ASP A 37 12.75 10.81 -4.52
CA ASP A 37 11.89 12.00 -4.50
C ASP A 37 11.30 12.22 -5.91
N PRO A 38 9.96 12.24 -6.07
CA PRO A 38 9.32 12.41 -7.37
C PRO A 38 9.60 13.76 -8.04
N VAL A 39 9.98 14.80 -7.28
CA VAL A 39 10.30 16.14 -7.79
C VAL A 39 11.73 16.18 -8.36
N THR A 40 12.70 15.66 -7.61
CA THR A 40 14.12 15.74 -7.99
C THR A 40 14.59 14.53 -8.79
N ASN A 41 13.84 13.42 -8.75
CA ASN A 41 14.19 12.12 -9.32
C ASN A 41 15.50 11.51 -8.76
N GLN A 42 15.91 11.96 -7.57
CA GLN A 42 17.09 11.48 -6.84
C GLN A 42 16.68 10.68 -5.60
N ILE A 43 17.58 9.83 -5.11
CA ILE A 43 17.39 9.17 -3.81
C ILE A 43 17.42 10.26 -2.73
N VAL A 44 16.47 10.24 -1.80
CA VAL A 44 16.45 11.20 -0.69
C VAL A 44 17.71 11.02 0.17
N GLU A 45 18.27 12.15 0.60
CA GLU A 45 19.40 12.16 1.53
C GLU A 45 18.99 11.66 2.92
N GLY A 46 19.98 11.30 3.74
CA GLY A 46 19.79 10.75 5.08
C GLY A 46 20.15 9.28 5.15
N GLY A 47 19.54 8.57 6.11
CA GLY A 47 19.76 7.16 6.36
C GLY A 47 18.53 6.32 6.04
N ILE A 48 18.47 5.13 6.65
CA ILE A 48 17.39 4.19 6.42
C ILE A 48 16.01 4.78 6.75
N LYS A 49 15.89 5.62 7.77
CA LYS A 49 14.61 6.18 8.20
C LYS A 49 14.02 7.12 7.15
N GLU A 50 14.81 8.07 6.67
CA GLU A 50 14.41 9.03 5.63
C GLU A 50 14.03 8.31 4.34
N GLN A 51 14.82 7.32 3.94
CA GLN A 51 14.53 6.50 2.77
C GLN A 51 13.26 5.66 2.96
N THR A 52 13.04 5.06 4.12
CA THR A 52 11.83 4.28 4.41
C THR A 52 10.58 5.15 4.33
N HIS A 53 10.64 6.37 4.89
CA HIS A 53 9.55 7.34 4.75
C HIS A 53 9.26 7.66 3.28
N GLN A 54 10.29 7.86 2.46
CA GLN A 54 10.09 8.17 1.04
C GLN A 54 9.49 6.98 0.27
N VAL A 55 9.96 5.75 0.53
CA VAL A 55 9.38 4.53 -0.06
C VAL A 55 7.89 4.42 0.26
N LEU A 56 7.50 4.63 1.52
CA LEU A 56 6.11 4.50 1.95
C LEU A 56 5.24 5.66 1.43
N ARG A 57 5.76 6.88 1.31
CA ARG A 57 5.08 8.00 0.64
C ARG A 57 4.85 7.72 -0.85
N ASN A 58 5.85 7.18 -1.54
CA ASN A 58 5.72 6.78 -2.95
C ASN A 58 4.65 5.69 -3.09
N THR A 59 4.65 4.70 -2.19
CA THR A 59 3.63 3.65 -2.12
C THR A 59 2.23 4.25 -1.96
N GLN A 60 2.03 5.14 -0.99
CA GLN A 60 0.77 5.86 -0.76
C GLN A 60 0.33 6.66 -2.00
N ALA A 61 1.26 7.33 -2.68
CA ALA A 61 0.95 8.10 -3.88
C ALA A 61 0.47 7.22 -5.05
N VAL A 62 1.02 6.02 -5.21
CA VAL A 62 0.57 5.06 -6.22
C VAL A 62 -0.79 4.48 -5.86
N LEU A 63 -1.02 4.12 -4.59
CA LEU A 63 -2.31 3.62 -4.10
C LEU A 63 -3.41 4.68 -4.22
N GLY A 64 -3.12 5.92 -3.81
CA GLY A 64 -4.07 7.02 -3.86
C GLY A 64 -4.52 7.37 -5.28
N ALA A 65 -3.70 7.09 -6.29
CA ALA A 65 -4.07 7.27 -7.70
C ALA A 65 -5.24 6.38 -8.15
N ILE A 66 -5.55 5.33 -7.38
CA ILE A 66 -6.69 4.43 -7.61
C ILE A 66 -7.66 4.39 -6.42
N GLY A 67 -7.58 5.37 -5.51
CA GLY A 67 -8.46 5.48 -4.35
C GLY A 67 -8.16 4.48 -3.23
N LEU A 68 -7.00 3.82 -3.26
CA LEU A 68 -6.56 2.89 -2.23
C LEU A 68 -5.59 3.55 -1.24
N GLU A 69 -5.35 2.86 -0.15
CA GLU A 69 -4.57 3.28 1.02
C GLU A 69 -3.73 2.11 1.55
N THR A 70 -2.78 2.37 2.45
CA THR A 70 -1.87 1.33 3.00
C THR A 70 -2.59 0.18 3.67
N ARG A 71 -3.78 0.40 4.26
CA ARG A 71 -4.64 -0.65 4.83
C ARG A 71 -5.07 -1.74 3.84
N HIS A 72 -4.99 -1.47 2.53
CA HIS A 72 -5.32 -2.42 1.48
C HIS A 72 -4.13 -3.33 1.11
N ILE A 73 -2.93 -3.06 1.64
CA ILE A 73 -1.75 -3.92 1.44
C ILE A 73 -1.93 -5.18 2.28
N VAL A 74 -1.93 -6.34 1.63
CA VAL A 74 -2.08 -7.65 2.31
C VAL A 74 -0.74 -8.37 2.48
N LYS A 75 0.25 -8.05 1.64
CA LYS A 75 1.60 -8.62 1.73
C LYS A 75 2.64 -7.60 1.27
N ALA A 76 3.71 -7.44 2.05
CA ALA A 76 4.88 -6.65 1.69
C ALA A 76 6.14 -7.53 1.63
N THR A 77 7.02 -7.28 0.67
CA THR A 77 8.39 -7.81 0.64
C THR A 77 9.34 -6.64 0.76
N CYS A 78 10.13 -6.62 1.83
CA CYS A 78 11.04 -5.54 2.17
C CYS A 78 12.47 -6.01 1.95
N TYR A 79 13.20 -5.28 1.11
CA TYR A 79 14.60 -5.54 0.81
C TYR A 79 15.44 -4.46 1.47
N LEU A 80 16.37 -4.85 2.33
CA LEU A 80 17.33 -3.95 2.97
C LEU A 80 18.73 -4.18 2.39
N LYS A 81 19.53 -3.12 2.28
CA LYS A 81 20.93 -3.23 1.89
C LYS A 81 21.82 -3.76 3.03
N ASP A 82 21.45 -3.47 4.28
CA ASP A 82 22.16 -3.90 5.49
C ASP A 82 21.12 -4.27 6.57
N MET A 83 21.21 -5.47 7.14
CA MET A 83 20.30 -5.94 8.19
C MET A 83 20.49 -5.21 9.52
N ASN A 84 21.62 -4.52 9.73
CA ASN A 84 21.82 -3.67 10.90
C ASN A 84 20.80 -2.52 10.97
N ASP A 85 20.22 -2.14 9.83
CA ASP A 85 19.20 -1.09 9.74
C ASP A 85 17.79 -1.57 10.12
N PHE A 86 17.59 -2.87 10.39
CA PHE A 86 16.27 -3.48 10.57
C PHE A 86 15.43 -2.82 11.67
N ALA A 87 16.03 -2.46 12.81
CA ALA A 87 15.31 -1.83 13.91
C ALA A 87 14.81 -0.43 13.51
N ALA A 88 15.67 0.38 12.91
CA ALA A 88 15.34 1.74 12.47
C ALA A 88 14.32 1.74 11.32
N PHE A 89 14.43 0.79 10.39
CA PHE A 89 13.43 0.53 9.36
C PHE A 89 12.06 0.22 9.98
N ASN A 90 11.99 -0.69 10.95
CA ASN A 90 10.73 -1.11 11.55
C ASN A 90 10.02 0.00 12.32
N GLU A 91 10.77 0.88 12.98
CA GLU A 91 10.20 2.05 13.67
C GLU A 91 9.40 2.92 12.71
N VAL A 92 9.96 3.21 11.53
CA VAL A 92 9.26 3.98 10.49
C VAL A 92 8.15 3.14 9.86
N TYR A 93 8.40 1.88 9.52
CA TYR A 93 7.40 1.02 8.90
C TYR A 93 6.12 0.93 9.75
N ALA A 94 6.27 0.74 11.06
CA ALA A 94 5.13 0.64 11.99
C ALA A 94 4.29 1.92 12.07
N SER A 95 4.82 3.09 11.67
CA SER A 95 4.04 4.34 11.66
C SER A 95 3.10 4.48 10.46
N TYR A 96 3.14 3.57 9.49
CA TYR A 96 2.32 3.62 8.25
C TYR A 96 1.26 2.51 8.19
N PHE A 97 1.29 1.58 9.13
CA PHE A 97 0.40 0.42 9.17
C PHE A 97 -0.21 0.28 10.57
N GLU A 98 -1.42 -0.27 10.61
CA GLU A 98 -2.15 -0.59 11.83
C GLU A 98 -2.54 -2.07 11.83
N GLU A 99 -2.94 -2.62 12.98
CA GLU A 99 -3.43 -4.00 13.05
C GLU A 99 -4.81 -4.14 12.36
N PRO A 100 -5.05 -5.23 11.59
CA PRO A 100 -4.12 -6.31 11.30
C PRO A 100 -3.04 -5.89 10.27
N TYR A 101 -1.77 -6.12 10.62
CA TYR A 101 -0.63 -5.78 9.75
C TYR A 101 -0.58 -6.66 8.50
N PRO A 102 0.01 -6.17 7.39
CA PRO A 102 0.26 -7.01 6.21
C PRO A 102 1.17 -8.19 6.56
N ALA A 103 0.96 -9.32 5.87
CA ALA A 103 1.97 -10.37 5.85
C ALA A 103 3.30 -9.78 5.35
N ARG A 104 4.43 -10.22 5.89
CA ARG A 104 5.71 -9.56 5.60
C ARG A 104 6.88 -10.53 5.50
N VAL A 105 7.75 -10.26 4.53
CA VAL A 105 9.11 -10.83 4.43
C VAL A 105 10.08 -9.66 4.44
N CYS A 106 11.16 -9.76 5.21
CA CYS A 106 12.23 -8.78 5.22
C CYS A 106 13.57 -9.51 5.08
N ILE A 107 14.38 -9.12 4.10
CA ILE A 107 15.66 -9.78 3.79
C ILE A 107 16.73 -8.74 3.46
N GLU A 108 17.98 -9.09 3.72
CA GLU A 108 19.15 -8.36 3.22
C GLU A 108 19.45 -8.78 1.78
N VAL A 109 19.83 -7.82 0.93
CA VAL A 109 20.23 -8.06 -0.47
C VAL A 109 21.57 -7.39 -0.78
N ALA A 110 22.33 -7.98 -1.71
CA ALA A 110 23.67 -7.51 -2.04
C ALA A 110 23.70 -6.06 -2.55
N ARG A 111 22.69 -5.62 -3.31
CA ARG A 111 22.59 -4.26 -3.82
C ARG A 111 21.18 -3.95 -4.32
N LEU A 112 20.74 -2.71 -4.10
CA LEU A 112 19.49 -2.16 -4.64
C LEU A 112 19.77 -1.15 -5.78
N PRO A 113 18.80 -0.90 -6.68
CA PRO A 113 18.93 0.13 -7.70
C PRO A 113 19.28 1.50 -7.11
N LYS A 114 20.11 2.28 -7.83
CA LYS A 114 20.62 3.59 -7.38
C LYS A 114 21.29 3.58 -6.00
N ASP A 115 21.80 2.42 -5.55
CA ASP A 115 22.41 2.25 -4.23
C ASP A 115 21.52 2.62 -3.04
N ALA A 116 20.20 2.51 -3.20
CA ALA A 116 19.23 2.67 -2.12
C ALA A 116 19.51 1.74 -0.93
N LEU A 117 19.05 2.14 0.25
CA LEU A 117 19.13 1.35 1.49
C LEU A 117 17.94 0.41 1.66
N VAL A 118 16.80 0.76 1.06
CA VAL A 118 15.55 0.02 1.17
C VAL A 118 14.74 0.05 -0.13
N GLU A 119 14.08 -1.06 -0.42
CA GLU A 119 13.08 -1.19 -1.48
C GLU A 119 11.90 -2.03 -0.94
N ILE A 120 10.66 -1.65 -1.26
CA ILE A 120 9.47 -2.40 -0.81
C ILE A 120 8.56 -2.70 -2.00
N GLU A 121 8.26 -3.98 -2.20
CA GLU A 121 7.23 -4.47 -3.10
C GLU A 121 5.97 -4.80 -2.32
N SER A 122 4.78 -4.61 -2.89
CA SER A 122 3.51 -4.84 -2.21
C SER A 122 2.46 -5.51 -3.08
N LEU A 123 1.75 -6.48 -2.49
CA LEU A 123 0.50 -7.02 -2.99
C LEU A 123 -0.65 -6.39 -2.22
N VAL A 124 -1.62 -5.89 -2.98
CA VAL A 124 -2.74 -5.08 -2.50
C VAL A 124 -4.04 -5.70 -3.03
N ILE A 125 -5.10 -5.61 -2.24
CA ILE A 125 -6.45 -5.99 -2.64
C ILE A 125 -7.33 -4.74 -2.68
N ASP A 126 -8.00 -4.51 -3.79
CA ASP A 126 -9.02 -3.47 -3.93
C ASP A 126 -10.33 -4.01 -3.37
N THR A 127 -10.70 -3.52 -2.19
CA THR A 127 -11.93 -3.90 -1.49
C THR A 127 -13.03 -2.85 -1.59
N LEU A 128 -12.83 -1.74 -2.31
CA LEU A 128 -13.72 -0.58 -2.27
C LEU A 128 -15.16 -0.93 -2.66
N VAL A 129 -15.33 -1.81 -3.65
CA VAL A 129 -16.67 -2.26 -4.09
C VAL A 129 -17.36 -3.06 -2.98
N TYR A 130 -16.64 -3.95 -2.31
CA TYR A 130 -17.20 -4.76 -1.22
C TYR A 130 -17.51 -3.91 0.01
N GLU A 131 -16.64 -2.95 0.34
CA GLU A 131 -16.86 -2.00 1.43
C GLU A 131 -18.12 -1.17 1.19
N GLN A 132 -18.32 -0.67 -0.03
CA GLN A 132 -19.53 0.07 -0.39
C GLN A 132 -20.78 -0.81 -0.31
N GLN A 133 -20.71 -2.06 -0.76
CA GLN A 133 -21.83 -3.01 -0.65
C GLN A 133 -22.19 -3.30 0.81
N MET A 134 -21.19 -3.52 1.67
CA MET A 134 -21.41 -3.74 3.11
C MET A 134 -22.03 -2.50 3.76
N ALA A 135 -21.53 -1.30 3.45
CA ALA A 135 -22.11 -0.04 3.95
C ALA A 135 -23.57 0.15 3.51
N ASN A 136 -23.88 -0.15 2.24
CA ASN A 136 -25.22 -0.02 1.69
C ASN A 136 -26.20 -1.09 2.21
N SER A 137 -25.71 -2.29 2.54
CA SER A 137 -26.52 -3.36 3.13
C SER A 137 -27.03 -2.99 4.53
N CYS A 138 -26.33 -2.10 5.25
CA CYS A 138 -26.78 -1.54 6.52
C CYS A 138 -27.73 -0.33 6.35
N GLY A 139 -27.80 0.28 5.16
CA GLY A 139 -28.62 1.47 4.88
C GLY A 139 -30.09 1.20 4.56
N GLY A 140 -30.52 -0.07 4.51
CA GLY A 140 -31.90 -0.47 4.23
C GLY A 140 -32.87 -0.36 5.41
N CYS A 141 -32.38 -0.09 6.62
CA CYS A 141 -33.24 0.12 7.80
C CYS A 141 -33.71 1.57 7.85
N ASN A 142 -34.80 1.88 7.12
CA ASN A 142 -35.54 3.14 7.23
C ASN A 142 -36.41 3.22 8.52
N GLY A 143 -36.19 2.32 9.49
CA GLY A 143 -36.80 2.35 10.81
C GLY A 143 -35.68 2.33 11.84
N GLY A 144 -35.61 3.37 12.68
CA GLY A 144 -34.47 3.66 13.54
C GLY A 144 -33.98 2.49 14.39
N CYS A 145 -32.66 2.46 14.61
CA CYS A 145 -32.03 1.59 15.58
C CYS A 145 -32.59 1.91 16.97
N SER A 146 -33.24 0.93 17.61
CA SER A 146 -33.50 1.01 19.05
C SER A 146 -32.32 0.38 19.81
N ASP A 147 -32.02 0.93 20.99
CA ASP A 147 -30.81 0.67 21.80
C ASP A 147 -30.66 -0.78 22.33
N GLU A 148 -31.44 -1.75 21.85
CA GLU A 148 -31.46 -3.14 22.34
C GLU A 148 -30.92 -4.18 21.34
N GLY A 149 -30.06 -3.77 20.40
CA GLY A 149 -29.12 -4.69 19.75
C GLY A 149 -29.70 -5.81 18.88
N ASN A 150 -30.92 -5.66 18.35
CA ASN A 150 -31.47 -6.61 17.37
C ASN A 150 -31.63 -5.95 16.01
N CYS A 151 -30.66 -6.16 15.11
CA CYS A 151 -30.79 -5.80 13.71
C CYS A 151 -31.32 -7.00 12.90
N CYS A 152 -32.33 -6.72 12.07
CA CYS A 152 -32.85 -7.54 10.97
C CYS A 152 -33.79 -8.71 11.33
N GLU A 153 -35.00 -8.41 11.81
CA GLU A 153 -36.17 -9.20 11.40
C GLU A 153 -36.79 -8.55 10.15
N GLY A 154 -36.50 -9.09 8.97
CA GLY A 154 -37.08 -8.57 7.72
C GLY A 154 -36.23 -8.72 6.45
N CYS A 155 -35.37 -9.73 6.35
CA CYS A 155 -34.94 -10.23 5.03
C CYS A 155 -35.88 -11.37 4.62
N GLY A 156 -37.10 -11.01 4.23
CA GLY A 156 -38.10 -11.93 3.71
C GLY A 156 -38.62 -11.44 2.37
N GLU A 157 -38.28 -12.21 1.33
CA GLU A 157 -38.75 -12.23 -0.08
C GLU A 157 -38.43 -11.05 -1.00
#